data_AF-Q1PKE4-F1
#
_entry.id   AF-Q1PKE4-F1
#
_cell.length_a   1.000
_cell.length_b   1.000
_cell.length_c   1.000
_cell.angle_alpha   90.00
_cell.angle_beta   90.00
_cell.angle_gamma   90.00
#
_symmetry.space_group_name_H-M   'P 1'
#
loop_
_entity.id
_entity.type
_entity.pdbx_description
1 polymer ?
#
loop_
_entity_poly.entity_id
_entity_poly.type
_entity_poly.pdbx_seq_one_letter_code
_entity_poly.pdbx_strand_id
1 'polypeptide(L)'
;MKGEISYYKILGVDENASNHELRKAFCKLSIELHPDTTSLEIDEAKSKFQEVLEAYENLNNSNLRKIYDDKLKEKFRSKNKNKLLNSLIIDSKNQSLVENRRPFSNGELFSLFLLFIIISISLICSIFIASFTGKELDTIPIWLVK
;
A
#
# COMPACT_ATOMS: atom_id res chain seq x y z
N MET A 1 8.44 17.60 6.22
CA MET A 1 9.10 16.88 5.10
C MET A 1 9.43 15.47 5.59
N LYS A 2 8.64 14.44 5.21
CA LYS A 2 9.03 13.04 5.44
C LYS A 2 10.11 12.73 4.41
N GLY A 3 11.36 13.02 4.76
CA GLY A 3 12.51 12.57 3.97
C GLY A 3 12.41 11.06 3.84
N GLU A 4 12.72 10.52 2.67
CA GLU A 4 12.67 9.08 2.42
C GLU A 4 13.43 8.34 3.51
N ILE A 5 12.69 7.65 4.37
CA ILE A 5 13.24 6.98 5.53
C ILE A 5 13.85 5.70 4.98
N SER A 6 15.18 5.65 4.89
CA SER A 6 15.89 4.45 4.44
C SER A 6 15.67 3.31 5.44
N TYR A 7 15.66 2.05 4.97
CA TYR A 7 15.54 0.87 5.84
C TYR A 7 16.61 0.85 6.94
N TYR A 8 17.82 1.32 6.65
CA TYR A 8 18.89 1.50 7.65
C TYR A 8 18.49 2.47 8.77
N LYS A 9 17.79 3.55 8.43
CA LYS A 9 17.31 4.56 9.37
C LYS A 9 16.13 4.08 10.20
N ILE A 10 15.26 3.23 9.64
CA ILE A 10 14.14 2.60 10.36
C ILE A 10 14.69 1.68 11.47
N LEU A 11 15.70 0.90 11.16
CA LEU A 11 16.37 0.02 12.13
C LEU A 11 17.35 0.76 13.06
N GLY A 12 17.68 2.02 12.75
CA GLY A 12 18.67 2.80 13.51
C GLY A 12 20.09 2.26 13.39
N VAL A 13 20.43 1.64 12.26
CA VAL A 13 21.76 1.06 11.99
C VAL A 13 22.50 1.81 10.89
N ASP A 14 23.81 1.64 10.83
CA ASP A 14 24.65 2.18 9.76
C ASP A 14 24.43 1.42 8.44
N GLU A 15 24.71 2.07 7.31
CA GLU A 15 24.65 1.44 5.98
C GLU A 15 25.66 0.30 5.82
N ASN A 16 26.74 0.30 6.61
CA ASN A 16 27.75 -0.75 6.66
C ASN A 16 27.47 -1.82 7.74
N ALA A 17 26.30 -1.80 8.38
CA ALA A 17 25.99 -2.70 9.48
C ALA A 17 26.05 -4.18 9.07
N SER A 18 26.55 -5.00 10.00
CA SER A 18 26.61 -6.45 9.87
C SER A 18 25.24 -7.09 10.11
N ASN A 19 25.01 -8.29 9.56
CA ASN A 19 23.78 -9.06 9.81
C ASN A 19 23.52 -9.29 11.31
N HIS A 20 24.59 -9.41 12.11
CA HIS A 20 24.47 -9.53 13.57
C HIS A 20 23.89 -8.26 14.21
N GLU A 21 24.30 -7.08 13.73
CA GLU A 21 23.80 -5.79 14.22
C GLU A 21 22.35 -5.54 13.79
N LEU A 22 22.00 -5.91 12.55
CA LEU A 22 20.63 -5.88 12.05
C LEU A 22 19.70 -6.71 12.93
N ARG A 23 20.10 -7.93 13.25
CA ARG A 23 19.32 -8.81 14.15
C ARG A 23 19.18 -8.23 15.54
N LYS A 24 20.26 -7.66 16.09
CA LYS A 24 20.25 -7.04 17.43
C LYS A 24 19.33 -5.82 17.48
N ALA A 25 19.36 -4.98 16.45
CA ALA A 25 18.49 -3.81 16.33
C ALA A 25 17.01 -4.22 16.20
N PHE A 26 16.73 -5.20 15.34
CA PHE A 26 15.38 -5.75 15.17
C PHE A 26 14.81 -6.31 16.48
N CYS A 27 15.59 -7.09 17.24
CA CYS A 27 15.15 -7.62 18.52
C CYS A 27 14.81 -6.51 19.53
N LYS A 28 15.61 -5.45 19.60
CA LYS A 28 15.33 -4.31 20.49
C LYS A 28 14.03 -3.60 20.12
N LEU A 29 13.87 -3.25 18.84
CA LEU A 29 12.68 -2.56 18.34
C LEU A 29 11.42 -3.42 18.48
N SER A 30 11.54 -4.74 18.32
CA SER A 30 10.41 -5.66 18.52
C SER A 30 9.93 -5.68 19.97
N ILE A 31 10.86 -5.59 20.94
CA ILE A 31 10.52 -5.52 22.37
C ILE A 31 9.89 -4.15 22.69
N GLU A 32 10.40 -3.08 22.08
CA GLU A 32 9.90 -1.72 22.29
C GLU A 32 8.53 -1.45 21.66
N LEU A 33 8.15 -2.22 20.62
CA LEU A 33 6.88 -2.09 19.90
C LEU A 33 5.86 -3.17 20.28
N HIS A 34 6.16 -4.01 21.28
CA HIS A 34 5.24 -5.04 21.73
C HIS A 34 4.03 -4.39 22.42
N PRO A 35 2.79 -4.86 22.19
CA PRO A 35 1.58 -4.25 22.75
C PRO A 35 1.55 -4.23 24.29
N ASP A 36 2.38 -5.07 24.92
CA ASP A 36 2.49 -5.23 26.38
C ASP A 36 3.53 -4.28 27.03
N THR A 37 4.45 -3.72 26.23
CA THR A 37 5.53 -2.82 26.71
C THR A 37 5.35 -1.37 26.25
N THR A 38 4.45 -1.13 25.29
CA THR A 38 4.31 0.14 24.59
C THR A 38 3.09 0.90 25.09
N SER A 39 3.23 2.20 25.40
CA SER A 39 2.10 3.08 25.74
C SER A 39 1.44 3.74 24.51
N LEU A 40 1.85 3.38 23.30
CA LEU A 40 1.28 3.87 22.05
C LEU A 40 0.00 3.11 21.70
N GLU A 41 -0.84 3.70 20.85
CA GLU A 41 -1.99 2.99 20.29
C GLU A 41 -1.55 1.73 19.54
N ILE A 42 -2.35 0.67 19.69
CA ILE A 42 -2.09 -0.66 19.11
C ILE A 42 -1.87 -0.56 17.59
N ASP A 43 -2.63 0.30 16.92
CA ASP A 43 -2.53 0.50 15.48
C ASP A 43 -1.23 1.21 15.06
N GLU A 44 -0.76 2.20 15.84
CA GLU A 44 0.52 2.86 15.58
C GLU A 44 1.70 1.94 15.83
N ALA A 45 1.67 1.18 16.93
CA ALA A 45 2.69 0.20 17.27
C ALA A 45 2.80 -0.87 16.17
N LYS A 46 1.65 -1.36 15.68
CA LYS A 46 1.59 -2.32 14.57
C LYS A 46 2.15 -1.75 13.27
N SER A 47 1.81 -0.51 12.93
CA SER A 47 2.34 0.14 11.71
C SER A 47 3.85 0.29 11.78
N LYS A 48 4.41 0.73 12.91
CA LYS A 48 5.86 0.85 13.10
C LYS A 48 6.54 -0.51 13.09
N PHE A 49 5.93 -1.52 13.70
CA PHE A 49 6.47 -2.88 13.70
C PHE A 49 6.55 -3.44 12.28
N GLN A 50 5.52 -3.20 11.46
CA GLN A 50 5.52 -3.61 10.06
C GLN A 50 6.65 -2.93 9.27
N GLU A 51 6.89 -1.64 9.47
CA GLU A 51 8.00 -0.90 8.85
C GLU A 51 9.37 -1.48 9.25
N VAL A 52 9.55 -1.81 10.53
CA VAL A 52 10.78 -2.42 11.05
C VAL A 52 10.99 -3.83 10.50
N LEU A 53 9.93 -4.63 10.39
CA LEU A 53 9.97 -5.98 9.83
C LEU A 53 10.37 -5.95 8.35
N GLU A 54 9.72 -5.11 7.55
CA GLU A 54 10.03 -4.96 6.13
C GLU A 54 11.48 -4.50 5.92
N ALA A 55 11.97 -3.57 6.76
CA ALA A 55 13.36 -3.13 6.72
C ALA A 55 14.33 -4.29 7.02
N TYR A 56 14.04 -5.10 8.03
CA TYR A 56 14.89 -6.24 8.41
C TYR A 56 14.93 -7.31 7.32
N GLU A 57 13.78 -7.69 6.75
CA GLU A 57 13.71 -8.72 5.69
C GLU A 57 14.52 -8.33 4.46
N ASN A 58 14.41 -7.07 4.03
CA ASN A 58 15.16 -6.55 2.89
C ASN A 58 16.67 -6.45 3.15
N LEU A 59 17.09 -6.08 4.36
CA LEU A 59 18.52 -5.91 4.69
C LEU A 59 19.22 -7.21 5.11
N ASN A 60 18.50 -8.16 5.72
CA ASN A 60 19.07 -9.42 6.18
C ASN A 60 19.43 -10.36 5.02
N ASN A 61 18.70 -10.31 3.91
CA ASN A 61 19.04 -11.09 2.72
C ASN A 61 20.02 -10.33 1.83
N SER A 62 21.21 -10.91 1.62
CA SER A 62 22.27 -10.33 0.78
C SER A 62 21.81 -9.96 -0.64
N ASN A 63 20.89 -10.74 -1.24
CA ASN A 63 20.36 -10.45 -2.57
C ASN A 63 19.42 -9.23 -2.54
N LEU A 64 18.48 -9.20 -1.60
CA LEU A 64 17.53 -8.10 -1.43
C LEU A 64 18.24 -6.79 -1.07
N ARG A 65 19.26 -6.87 -0.20
CA ARG A 65 20.10 -5.73 0.18
C ARG A 65 20.80 -5.11 -1.03
N LYS A 66 21.39 -5.94 -1.91
CA LYS A 66 22.01 -5.45 -3.15
C LYS A 66 21.00 -4.75 -4.06
N ILE A 67 19.83 -5.36 -4.27
CA ILE A 67 18.76 -4.77 -5.09
C ILE A 67 18.32 -3.42 -4.50
N TYR A 68 18.19 -3.34 -3.18
CA TYR A 68 17.83 -2.10 -2.49
C TYR A 68 18.90 -1.02 -2.65
N ASP A 69 20.18 -1.36 -2.43
CA ASP A 69 21.30 -0.44 -2.56
C ASP A 69 21.47 0.04 -4.01
N ASP A 70 21.25 -0.83 -5.00
CA ASP A 70 21.27 -0.47 -6.42
C ASP A 70 20.12 0.47 -6.78
N LYS A 71 18.90 0.19 -6.31
CA LYS A 71 17.76 1.11 -6.44
C LYS A 71 18.03 2.46 -5.80
N LEU A 72 18.67 2.49 -4.64
CA LEU A 72 19.07 3.75 -3.99
C LEU A 72 20.03 4.53 -4.88
N LYS A 73 21.09 3.90 -5.41
CA LYS A 73 22.05 4.53 -6.32
C LYS A 73 21.38 5.04 -7.59
N GLU A 74 20.48 4.26 -8.19
CA GLU A 74 19.71 4.69 -9.36
C GLU A 74 18.84 5.89 -9.04
N LYS A 75 18.20 5.91 -7.87
CA LYS A 75 17.37 7.02 -7.42
C LYS A 75 18.19 8.28 -7.17
N PHE A 76 19.38 8.17 -6.58
CA PHE A 76 20.31 9.30 -6.45
C PHE A 76 20.77 9.82 -7.81
N ARG A 77 21.12 8.91 -8.74
CA ARG A 77 21.54 9.26 -10.11
C ARG A 77 20.41 9.92 -10.89
N SER A 78 19.20 9.38 -10.79
CA SER A 78 17.98 9.89 -11.40
C SER A 78 17.57 11.22 -10.79
N LYS A 79 17.65 11.40 -9.46
CA LYS A 79 17.39 12.67 -8.78
C LYS A 79 18.37 13.76 -9.21
N ASN A 80 19.65 13.44 -9.38
CA ASN A 80 20.63 14.39 -9.92
C ASN A 80 20.33 14.76 -11.38
N LYS A 81 20.01 13.77 -12.23
CA LYS A 81 19.57 14.03 -13.61
C LYS A 81 18.30 14.87 -13.65
N ASN A 82 17.28 14.51 -12.89
CA ASN A 82 16.01 15.25 -12.83
C ASN A 82 16.18 16.63 -12.21
N LYS A 83 17.08 16.83 -11.25
CA LYS A 83 17.41 18.18 -10.75
C LYS A 83 18.05 19.03 -11.84
N LEU A 84 18.95 18.45 -12.63
CA LEU A 84 19.61 19.09 -13.75
C LEU A 84 18.65 19.35 -14.93
N LEU A 85 17.78 18.40 -15.24
CA LEU A 85 16.72 18.55 -16.25
C LEU A 85 15.65 19.55 -15.77
N ASN A 86 15.23 19.51 -14.51
CA ASN A 86 14.27 20.45 -13.96
C ASN A 86 14.84 21.86 -13.92
N SER A 87 16.12 22.08 -13.59
CA SER A 87 16.71 23.43 -13.72
C SER A 87 16.69 23.90 -15.18
N LEU A 88 16.97 23.03 -16.15
CA LEU A 88 16.92 23.36 -17.57
C LEU A 88 15.47 23.58 -18.08
N ILE A 89 14.49 22.88 -17.51
CA ILE A 89 13.07 22.97 -17.87
C ILE A 89 12.39 24.15 -17.16
N ILE A 90 12.80 24.53 -15.94
CA ILE A 90 12.25 25.69 -15.20
C ILE A 90 12.51 27.00 -15.96
N ASP A 91 13.66 27.11 -16.62
CA ASP A 91 13.96 28.23 -17.54
C ASP A 91 13.05 28.22 -18.79
N SER A 92 12.47 27.07 -19.14
CA SER A 92 11.61 26.88 -20.33
C SER A 92 10.10 26.80 -20.03
N LYS A 93 9.66 26.55 -18.79
CA LYS A 93 8.30 26.04 -18.47
C LYS A 93 7.44 26.92 -17.55
N ASN A 94 7.78 28.19 -17.34
CA ASN A 94 6.83 29.16 -16.74
C ASN A 94 5.55 29.40 -17.60
N GLN A 95 5.42 28.74 -18.76
CA GLN A 95 4.32 28.94 -19.73
C GLN A 95 3.17 27.90 -19.72
N SER A 96 3.21 26.80 -18.97
CA SER A 96 2.24 25.69 -19.20
C SER A 96 1.78 24.89 -17.97
N LEU A 97 1.65 25.54 -16.82
CA LEU A 97 1.17 24.88 -15.60
C LEU A 97 -0.36 24.90 -15.50
N VAL A 98 -0.90 23.85 -14.87
CA VAL A 98 -2.31 23.55 -14.51
C VAL A 98 -2.97 22.67 -15.60
N GLU A 99 -3.29 21.38 -15.40
CA GLU A 99 -3.66 20.64 -14.19
C GLU A 99 -3.51 19.12 -14.40
N ASN A 100 -2.92 18.38 -13.45
CA ASN A 100 -2.96 16.91 -13.45
C ASN A 100 -3.76 16.43 -12.23
N ARG A 101 -4.91 15.79 -12.49
CA ARG A 101 -5.74 15.11 -11.50
C ARG A 101 -4.96 13.97 -10.86
N ARG A 102 -5.11 13.78 -9.55
CA ARG A 102 -4.46 12.69 -8.81
C ARG A 102 -4.97 11.33 -9.34
N PRO A 103 -4.08 10.34 -9.51
CA PRO A 103 -4.50 8.99 -9.86
C PRO A 103 -5.31 8.38 -8.72
N PHE A 104 -6.29 7.55 -9.08
CA PHE A 104 -7.17 6.84 -8.15
C PHE A 104 -6.35 6.02 -7.15
N SER A 105 -6.76 6.12 -5.89
CA SER A 105 -6.12 5.46 -4.76
C SER A 105 -6.49 3.98 -4.73
N ASN A 106 -5.55 3.13 -4.32
CA ASN A 106 -5.76 1.67 -4.25
C ASN A 106 -6.98 1.27 -3.38
N GLY A 107 -7.40 2.13 -2.44
CA GLY A 107 -8.61 1.93 -1.65
C GLY A 107 -9.92 2.12 -2.42
N GLU A 108 -9.94 2.97 -3.45
CA GLU A 108 -11.14 3.19 -4.29
C GLU A 108 -11.38 2.02 -5.24
N LEU A 109 -10.32 1.32 -5.64
CA LEU A 109 -10.43 0.07 -6.41
C LEU A 109 -10.97 -1.07 -5.54
N PHE A 110 -10.57 -1.12 -4.27
CA PHE A 110 -11.04 -2.14 -3.34
C PHE A 110 -12.53 -1.98 -3.00
N SER A 111 -13.00 -0.75 -2.82
CA SER A 111 -14.42 -0.48 -2.57
C SER A 111 -15.31 -0.84 -3.77
N LEU A 112 -14.85 -0.61 -5.00
CA LEU A 112 -15.55 -1.03 -6.22
C LEU A 112 -15.63 -2.57 -6.34
N PHE A 113 -14.56 -3.27 -5.98
CA PHE A 113 -14.56 -4.73 -5.96
C PHE A 113 -15.54 -5.30 -4.93
N LEU A 114 -15.57 -4.72 -3.73
CA LEU A 114 -16.48 -5.14 -2.66
C LEU A 114 -17.95 -4.92 -3.06
N LEU A 115 -18.25 -3.80 -3.72
CA LEU A 115 -19.58 -3.49 -4.26
C LEU A 115 -20.02 -4.52 -5.31
N PHE A 116 -19.14 -4.90 -6.23
CA PHE A 116 -19.44 -5.90 -7.26
C PHE A 116 -19.70 -7.29 -6.67
N ILE A 117 -18.94 -7.68 -5.64
CA ILE A 117 -19.17 -8.93 -4.90
C ILE A 117 -20.55 -8.92 -4.24
N ILE A 118 -20.94 -7.84 -3.58
CA ILE A 118 -22.24 -7.72 -2.89
C ILE A 118 -23.39 -7.84 -3.88
N ILE A 119 -23.30 -7.17 -5.03
CA ILE A 119 -24.31 -7.24 -6.09
C ILE A 119 -24.42 -8.67 -6.64
N SER A 120 -23.28 -9.32 -6.87
CA SER A 120 -23.22 -10.69 -7.39
C SER A 120 -23.86 -11.68 -6.41
N ILE A 121 -23.55 -11.57 -5.12
CA ILE A 121 -24.13 -12.41 -4.07
C ILE A 121 -25.64 -12.19 -3.98
N SER A 122 -26.11 -10.95 -4.06
CA SER A 122 -27.55 -10.64 -4.04
C SER A 122 -28.28 -11.27 -5.23
N LEU A 123 -27.69 -11.22 -6.42
CA LEU A 123 -28.29 -11.75 -7.64
C LEU A 123 -28.34 -13.28 -7.62
N ILE A 124 -27.25 -13.92 -7.17
CA ILE A 124 -27.17 -15.38 -6.99
C ILE A 124 -28.15 -15.84 -5.91
N CYS A 125 -28.26 -15.12 -4.80
CA CYS A 125 -29.21 -15.44 -3.75
C CYS A 125 -30.65 -15.35 -4.30
N SER A 126 -30.98 -14.28 -5.03
CA SER A 126 -32.31 -14.14 -5.64
C SER A 126 -32.65 -15.27 -6.62
N ILE A 127 -31.71 -15.68 -7.48
CA ILE A 127 -31.94 -16.77 -8.43
C ILE A 127 -32.14 -18.10 -7.70
N PHE A 128 -31.36 -18.31 -6.64
CA PHE A 128 -31.41 -19.53 -5.85
C PHE A 128 -32.73 -19.66 -5.07
N ILE A 129 -33.19 -18.57 -4.43
CA ILE A 129 -34.52 -18.53 -3.79
C ILE A 129 -35.63 -18.79 -4.82
N ALA A 130 -35.55 -18.20 -6.02
CA ALA A 130 -36.56 -18.40 -7.07
C ALA A 130 -36.63 -19.86 -7.53
N SER A 131 -35.47 -20.50 -7.75
CA SER A 131 -35.40 -21.92 -8.12
C SER A 131 -35.89 -22.85 -7.02
N PHE A 132 -35.70 -22.50 -5.74
CA PHE A 132 -36.12 -23.34 -4.62
C PHE A 132 -37.62 -23.19 -4.27
N THR A 133 -38.22 -22.03 -4.57
CA THR A 133 -39.61 -21.74 -4.15
C THR A 133 -40.66 -22.31 -5.11
N GLY A 134 -40.27 -22.91 -6.25
CA GLY A 134 -41.18 -23.67 -7.12
C GLY A 134 -42.47 -22.93 -7.50
N LYS A 135 -42.42 -21.60 -7.69
CA LYS A 135 -43.60 -20.82 -8.05
C LYS A 135 -43.93 -21.02 -9.53
N GLU A 136 -45.04 -21.71 -9.81
CA GLU A 136 -45.76 -21.56 -11.08
C GLU A 136 -46.17 -20.09 -11.21
N LEU A 137 -45.63 -19.40 -12.23
CA LEU A 137 -45.87 -18.00 -12.52
C LEU A 137 -47.21 -17.82 -13.25
N ASP A 138 -48.32 -18.11 -12.57
CA ASP A 138 -49.65 -17.70 -13.03
C ASP A 138 -50.09 -16.45 -12.29
N THR A 139 -49.53 -15.30 -12.67
CA THR A 139 -50.12 -14.01 -12.35
C THR A 139 -50.35 -13.23 -13.64
N ILE A 140 -51.54 -13.41 -14.20
CA ILE A 140 -52.09 -12.57 -15.27
C ILE A 140 -52.26 -11.16 -14.67
N PRO A 141 -51.64 -10.11 -15.25
CA PRO A 141 -51.78 -8.77 -14.70
C PRO A 141 -53.20 -8.22 -14.96
N ILE A 142 -53.81 -7.69 -13.89
CA ILE A 142 -55.19 -7.16 -13.87
C ILE A 142 -55.43 -6.01 -14.87
N TRP A 143 -54.38 -5.36 -15.38
CA TRP A 143 -54.51 -4.33 -16.43
C TRP A 143 -54.95 -4.89 -17.79
N LEU A 144 -54.79 -6.20 -18.04
CA LEU A 144 -55.19 -6.84 -19.31
C LEU A 144 -56.69 -7.20 -19.38
N VAL A 145 -57.47 -6.90 -18.33
CA VAL A 145 -58.88 -7.33 -18.20
C VAL A 145 -59.85 -6.13 -18.25
N LYS A 146 -59.47 -5.00 -18.87
CA LYS A 146 -60.43 -3.91 -19.12
C LYS A 146 -60.14 -3.18 -20.41
#